data_AF-A0A528XJM6-F1
#
_entry.id   AF-A0A528XJM6-F1
#
_cell.length_a   1.000
_cell.length_b   1.000
_cell.length_c   1.000
_cell.angle_alpha   90.00
_cell.angle_beta   90.00
_cell.angle_gamma   90.00
#
_symmetry.space_group_name_H-M   'P 1'
#
loop_
_entity.id
_entity.type
_entity.pdbx_description
1 polymer ?
#
loop_
_entity_poly.entity_id
_entity_poly.type
_entity_poly.pdbx_seq_one_letter_code
_entity_poly.pdbx_strand_id
1 'polypeptide(L)' 'GLAIAKEIIERYGGTIRLENRTGGGLVQTVVFGAV' A
#
# COMPACT_ATOMS: atom_id res chain seq x y z
N GLY A 1 3.85 11.50 3.05
CA GLY A 1 4.04 10.14 3.59
C GLY A 1 3.85 9.07 2.52
N LEU A 2 2.65 8.96 1.96
CA LEU A 2 2.28 7.87 1.04
C LEU A 2 3.21 7.70 -0.16
N ALA A 3 3.64 8.77 -0.83
CA ALA A 3 4.51 8.66 -2.00
C ALA A 3 5.83 7.94 -1.66
N ILE A 4 6.47 8.30 -0.54
CA ILE A 4 7.69 7.66 -0.05
C ILE A 4 7.42 6.20 0.36
N ALA A 5 6.31 5.94 1.07
CA ALA A 5 5.95 4.59 1.47
C ALA A 5 5.72 3.67 0.26
N LYS A 6 5.01 4.17 -0.77
CA LYS A 6 4.79 3.46 -2.03
C LYS A 6 6.11 3.13 -2.70
N GLU A 7 7.01 4.10 -2.81
CA GLU A 7 8.34 3.92 -3.40
C GLU A 7 9.16 2.86 -2.65
N ILE A 8 9.19 2.88 -1.31
CA ILE A 8 9.89 1.86 -0.52
C ILE A 8 9.27 0.48 -0.77
N ILE A 9 7.95 0.34 -0.62
CA ILE A 9 7.25 -0.92 -0.77
C ILE A 9 7.51 -1.53 -2.16
N GLU A 10 7.40 -0.72 -3.22
CA GLU A 10 7.64 -1.16 -4.60
C GLU A 10 9.10 -1.55 -4.85
N ARG A 11 10.07 -0.83 -4.27
CA ARG A 11 11.50 -1.18 -4.35
C ARG A 11 11.83 -2.52 -3.71
N TYR A 12 11.10 -2.94 -2.67
CA TYR A 12 11.28 -4.22 -1.99
C TYR A 12 10.36 -5.33 -2.53
N GLY A 13 9.79 -5.15 -3.74
CA GLY A 13 8.97 -6.16 -4.40
C GLY A 13 7.56 -6.31 -3.81
N GLY A 14 7.14 -5.34 -2.99
CA GLY A 14 5.76 -5.25 -2.49
C GLY A 14 4.88 -4.43 -3.43
N THR A 15 3.57 -4.48 -3.18
CA THR A 15 2.57 -3.63 -3.84
C THR A 15 1.67 -3.00 -2.79
N ILE A 16 1.25 -1.76 -3.02
CA ILE A 16 0.29 -1.05 -2.17
C ILE A 16 -0.98 -0.73 -2.97
N ARG A 17 -2.15 -1.05 -2.40
CA ARG A 17 -3.47 -0.69 -2.94
C ARG A 17 -4.15 0.29 -1.99
N LEU A 18 -4.82 1.29 -2.55
CA LEU A 18 -5.56 2.30 -1.79
C LEU A 18 -7.04 2.26 -2.13
N GLU A 19 -7.86 2.27 -1.10
CA GLU A 19 -9.31 2.19 -1.23
C GLU A 19 -9.99 3.12 -0.24
N ASN A 20 -11.09 3.74 -0.63
CA ASN A 20 -11.93 4.45 0.32
C ASN A 20 -12.71 3.43 1.15
N ARG A 21 -12.71 3.61 2.47
CA ARG A 21 -13.52 2.77 3.37
C ARG A 21 -14.99 3.20 3.28
N THR A 22 -15.91 2.23 3.26
CA THR A 22 -17.34 2.52 3.45
C THR A 22 -17.56 3.26 4.78
N GLY A 23 -18.26 4.38 4.74
CA GLY A 23 -18.42 5.27 5.91
C GLY A 23 -17.27 6.28 6.10
N GLY A 24 -16.36 6.39 5.13
CA GLY A 24 -15.29 7.38 5.12
C GLY A 24 -13.97 6.87 5.70
N GLY A 25 -12.89 7.51 5.27
CA GLY A 25 -11.51 7.14 5.58
C GLY A 25 -10.83 6.38 4.43
N LEU A 26 -9.58 6.00 4.68
CA LEU A 26 -8.68 5.39 3.70
C LEU A 26 -8.20 4.04 4.22
N VAL A 27 -8.27 3.01 3.38
CA VAL A 27 -7.64 1.72 3.59
C VAL A 27 -6.43 1.63 2.66
N GLN A 28 -5.31 1.17 3.21
CA GLN A 28 -4.08 0.91 2.48
C GLN A 28 -3.68 -0.54 2.73
N THR A 29 -3.69 -1.36 1.68
CA THR A 29 -3.33 -2.78 1.76
C THR A 29 -1.96 -2.97 1.13
N VAL A 30 -1.03 -3.55 1.90
CA VAL A 30 0.33 -3.87 1.44
C VAL A 30 0.46 -5.38 1.28
N VAL A 31 0.94 -5.83 0.12
CA VAL A 31 1.19 -7.25 -0.18
C VAL A 31 2.65 -7.42 -0.56
N PHE A 32 3.31 -8.41 0.03
CA PHE A 32 4.64 -8.88 -0.37
C PHE A 32 4.50 -10.29 -0.94
N GLY A 33 5.25 -10.61 -2.00
CA GLY A 33 5.34 -11.99 -2.48
C GLY A 33 5.99 -12.89 -1.42
N ALA A 34 5.42 -14.07 -1.18
CA ALA A 34 6.07 -15.08 -0.35
C ALA A 34 7.33 -15.59 -1.07
N VAL A 35 8.46 -15.55 -0.38
CA VAL A 35 9.75 -16.08 -0.85
C VAL A 35 9.83 -17.57 -0.52
#